data_AF-A0A965VPZ4-F1
#
_entry.id   AF-A0A965VPZ4-F1
#
_cell.length_a   1.000
_cell.length_b   1.000
_cell.length_c   1.000
_cell.angle_alpha   90.00
_cell.angle_beta   90.00
_cell.angle_gamma   90.00
#
_symmetry.space_group_name_H-M   'P 1'
#
loop_
_entity.id
_entity.type
_entity.pdbx_description
1 polymer ?
#
loop_
_entity_poly.entity_id
_entity_poly.type
_entity_poly.pdbx_seq_one_letter_code
_entity_poly.pdbx_strand_id
1 'polypeptide(L)' 'MSKLKALMKQRRITQVELREISKTICKVPLPRYTINRIYQGKLTNYSMETLIKLCRVLEVTPNEILSKSDYDKLFKV' A
#
# COMPACT_ATOMS: atom_id res chain seq x y z
N MET A 1 -10.20 -5.68 8.45
CA MET A 1 -9.89 -5.63 7.00
C MET A 1 -9.06 -4.38 6.74
N SER A 2 -7.91 -4.45 6.04
CA SER A 2 -7.07 -3.25 5.83
C SER A 2 -7.70 -2.30 4.80
N LYS A 3 -7.39 -1.01 4.90
CA LYS A 3 -7.84 0.01 3.92
C LYS A 3 -7.34 -0.33 2.51
N LEU A 4 -6.08 -0.77 2.38
CA LEU A 4 -5.54 -1.25 1.10
C LEU A 4 -6.40 -2.38 0.50
N LYS A 5 -6.80 -3.37 1.30
CA LYS A 5 -7.66 -4.47 0.83
C LYS A 5 -9.03 -3.98 0.37
N ALA A 6 -9.64 -3.04 1.09
CA ALA A 6 -10.92 -2.44 0.71
C ALA A 6 -10.82 -1.68 -0.61
N LEU A 7 -9.79 -0.82 -0.75
CA LEU A 7 -9.50 -0.04 -1.96
C LEU A 7 -9.27 -0.94 -3.17
N MET A 8 -8.42 -1.96 -3.04
CA MET A 8 -8.14 -2.92 -4.11
C MET A 8 -9.40 -3.69 -4.53
N LYS A 9 -10.25 -4.09 -3.57
CA LYS A 9 -11.52 -4.77 -3.87
C LYS A 9 -12.49 -3.84 -4.62
N GLN A 10 -12.59 -2.58 -4.20
CA GLN A 10 -13.43 -1.57 -4.87
C GLN A 10 -12.99 -1.36 -6.32
N ARG A 11 -11.67 -1.30 -6.57
CA ARG A 11 -11.09 -1.10 -7.91
C ARG A 11 -10.90 -2.38 -8.72
N ARG A 12 -11.28 -3.55 -8.16
CA ARG A 12 -11.08 -4.88 -8.77
C ARG A 12 -9.62 -5.16 -9.16
N ILE A 13 -8.67 -4.66 -8.38
CA ILE A 13 -7.23 -4.88 -8.57
C ILE A 13 -6.75 -6.02 -7.68
N THR A 14 -6.05 -6.99 -8.26
CA THR A 14 -5.40 -8.08 -7.54
C THR A 14 -4.02 -7.69 -7.01
N GLN A 15 -3.48 -8.45 -6.05
CA GLN A 15 -2.11 -8.24 -5.57
C GLN A 15 -1.06 -8.52 -6.67
N VAL A 16 -1.39 -9.37 -7.63
CA VAL A 16 -0.53 -9.67 -8.79
C VAL A 16 -0.48 -8.45 -9.70
N GLU A 17 -1.63 -7.90 -10.10
CA GLU A 17 -1.70 -6.69 -10.92
C GLU A 17 -1.01 -5.50 -10.23
N LEU A 18 -1.26 -5.28 -8.94
CA LEU A 18 -0.58 -4.22 -8.19
C LEU A 18 0.95 -4.35 -8.28
N ARG A 19 1.47 -5.58 -8.16
CA ARG A 19 2.89 -5.84 -8.28
C ARG A 19 3.39 -5.56 -9.70
N GLU A 20 2.68 -6.02 -10.73
CA GLU A 20 3.09 -5.80 -12.11
C GLU A 20 3.07 -4.31 -12.47
N ILE A 21 2.06 -3.56 -12.05
CA ILE A 21 2.01 -2.09 -12.21
C ILE A 21 3.17 -1.44 -11.43
N SER A 22 3.52 -1.95 -10.24
CA SER A 22 4.67 -1.41 -9.50
C SER A 22 6.01 -1.60 -10.23
N LYS A 23 6.15 -2.64 -11.06
CA LYS A 23 7.36 -2.85 -11.87
C LYS A 23 7.48 -1.86 -13.03
N THR A 24 6.36 -1.36 -13.55
CA THR A 24 6.37 -0.39 -14.65
C THR A 24 6.59 1.04 -14.13
N ILE A 25 6.08 1.36 -12.94
CA ILE A 25 6.11 2.72 -12.38
C ILE A 25 7.35 2.98 -11.50
N CYS A 26 7.79 1.99 -10.72
CA CYS A 26 8.81 2.19 -9.69
C CYS A 26 10.16 1.60 -10.12
N LYS A 27 11.25 2.37 -9.94
CA LYS A 27 12.63 1.86 -10.13
C LYS A 27 12.90 0.58 -9.32
N VAL A 28 12.37 0.53 -8.09
CA VAL A 28 12.36 -0.69 -7.25
C VAL A 28 10.90 -1.04 -6.95
N PRO A 29 10.36 -2.13 -7.52
CA PRO A 29 8.97 -2.52 -7.36
C PRO A 29 8.63 -2.92 -5.93
N LEU A 30 7.33 -2.95 -5.64
CA LEU A 30 6.83 -3.40 -4.35
C LEU A 30 7.02 -4.92 -4.22
N PRO A 31 7.71 -5.42 -3.17
CA PRO A 31 7.88 -6.85 -2.97
C PRO A 31 6.53 -7.54 -2.73
N ARG A 32 6.37 -8.75 -3.29
CA ARG A 32 5.14 -9.55 -3.13
C ARG A 32 4.80 -9.78 -1.65
N TYR A 33 5.80 -10.06 -0.83
CA TYR A 33 5.64 -10.24 0.62
C TYR A 33 5.11 -8.98 1.31
N THR A 34 5.66 -7.81 0.97
CA THR A 34 5.24 -6.51 1.52
C THR A 34 3.79 -6.22 1.15
N ILE A 35 3.43 -6.36 -0.13
CA ILE A 35 2.04 -6.18 -0.61
C ILE A 35 1.10 -7.08 0.19
N ASN A 36 1.41 -8.38 0.28
CA ASN A 36 0.57 -9.34 0.98
C ASN A 36 0.39 -9.00 2.46
N ARG A 37 1.45 -8.58 3.16
CA ARG A 37 1.33 -8.22 4.58
C ARG A 37 0.52 -6.96 4.80
N ILE A 38 0.66 -5.92 3.98
CA ILE A 38 -0.14 -4.70 4.08
C ILE A 38 -1.61 -5.01 3.71
N TYR A 39 -1.84 -5.81 2.67
CA TYR A 39 -3.16 -6.28 2.26
C TYR A 39 -3.87 -7.07 3.37
N GLN A 40 -3.14 -7.91 4.12
CA GLN A 40 -3.67 -8.63 5.27
C GLN A 40 -3.80 -7.76 6.54
N GLY A 41 -3.27 -6.53 6.54
CA GLY A 41 -3.19 -5.66 7.72
C GLY A 41 -2.16 -6.11 8.76
N LYS A 42 -1.23 -7.00 8.38
CA LYS A 42 -0.17 -7.56 9.24
C LYS A 42 1.12 -6.73 9.23
N LEU A 43 1.23 -5.73 8.37
CA LEU A 43 2.36 -4.80 8.32
C LEU A 43 1.79 -3.38 8.31
N THR A 44 1.94 -2.68 9.44
CA THR A 44 1.41 -1.32 9.68
C THR A 44 2.52 -0.29 9.86
N ASN A 45 3.75 -0.74 10.10
CA ASN A 45 4.95 0.07 10.29
C ASN A 45 5.90 0.02 9.08
N TYR A 46 5.36 -0.04 7.86
CA TYR A 46 6.17 0.00 6.64
C TYR A 46 6.78 1.39 6.42
N SER A 47 7.79 1.48 5.56
CA SER A 47 8.49 2.75 5.31
C SER A 47 7.61 3.76 4.56
N MET A 48 7.90 5.06 4.74
CA MET A 48 7.33 6.14 3.92
C MET A 48 7.55 5.91 2.43
N GLU A 49 8.69 5.37 2.03
CA GLU A 49 8.96 5.01 0.64
C GLU A 49 7.95 3.97 0.11
N THR A 50 7.61 2.96 0.92
CA THR A 50 6.60 1.94 0.56
C THR A 50 5.22 2.58 0.39
N LEU A 51 4.85 3.50 1.27
CA LEU A 51 3.60 4.26 1.17
C LEU A 51 3.54 5.08 -0.11
N ILE A 52 4.60 5.83 -0.43
CA ILE A 52 4.67 6.66 -1.65
C ILE A 52 4.54 5.80 -2.90
N LYS A 53 5.20 4.63 -2.93
CA LYS A 53 5.06 3.67 -4.04
C LYS A 53 3.62 3.18 -4.19
N LEU A 54 2.96 2.80 -3.08
CA LEU A 54 1.55 2.40 -3.13
C LEU A 54 0.65 3.53 -3.64
N CYS A 55 0.86 4.76 -3.16
CA CYS A 55 0.11 5.94 -3.59
C CYS A 55 0.29 6.21 -5.09
N ARG A 56 1.52 6.11 -5.60
CA ARG A 56 1.81 6.27 -7.04
C ARG A 56 1.18 5.17 -7.89
N VAL A 57 1.33 3.92 -7.47
CA VAL A 57 0.85 2.76 -8.24
C VAL A 57 -0.68 2.71 -8.28
N LEU A 58 -1.34 3.16 -7.22
CA LEU A 58 -2.79 3.16 -7.12
C LEU A 58 -3.42 4.51 -7.45
N GLU A 59 -2.63 5.54 -7.74
CA GLU A 59 -3.11 6.92 -7.97
C GLU A 59 -4.06 7.37 -6.84
N VAL A 60 -3.57 7.28 -5.60
CA VAL A 60 -4.32 7.66 -4.39
C VAL A 60 -3.46 8.48 -3.45
N THR A 61 -4.11 9.12 -2.49
CA THR A 61 -3.47 9.82 -1.39
C THR A 61 -3.17 8.88 -0.21
N PRO A 62 -2.21 9.24 0.67
CA PRO A 62 -1.92 8.47 1.88
C PRO A 62 -3.13 8.15 2.75
N ASN A 63 -4.10 9.07 2.84
CA ASN A 63 -5.30 8.93 3.69
C ASN A 63 -6.25 7.81 3.25
N GLU A 64 -6.19 7.43 1.97
CA GLU A 64 -6.96 6.32 1.41
C GLU A 64 -6.34 4.96 1.74
N ILE A 65 -5.05 4.93 2.07
CA ILE A 65 -4.30 3.70 2.41
C ILE A 65 -4.11 3.55 3.92
N LEU A 66 -3.88 4.66 4.64
CA LEU A 66 -3.60 4.68 6.07
C LEU A 66 -4.86 4.88 6.90
N SER A 67 -5.01 4.11 7.98
CA SER A 67 -5.93 4.49 9.05
C SER A 67 -5.33 5.60 9.92
N LYS A 68 -6.14 6.28 10.75
CA LYS A 68 -5.64 7.30 11.68
C LYS A 68 -4.54 6.73 12.60
N SER A 69 -4.73 5.52 13.11
CA SER A 69 -3.74 4.85 13.96
C SER A 69 -2.49 4.40 13.22
N ASP A 70 -2.55 4.14 11.91
CA ASP A 70 -1.35 3.86 11.10
C ASP A 70 -0.58 5.15 10.81
N TYR A 71 -1.30 6.27 10.60
CA TYR A 71 -0.70 7.59 10.44
C TYR A 71 0.12 7.97 11.67
N ASP A 72 -0.45 7.86 12.88
CA ASP A 72 0.24 8.19 14.13
C ASP A 72 1.55 7.38 14.32
N LYS A 73 1.55 6.09 13.90
CA LYS A 73 2.73 5.23 13.97
C LYS A 73 3.81 5.59 12.96
N LEU A 74 3.40 5.98 11.76
CA LEU A 74 4.31 6.34 10.66
C LEU A 74 4.95 7.71 10.87
N PHE A 75 4.20 8.65 11.44
CA PHE A 75 4.62 10.05 11.55
C PHE A 75 5.06 10.45 12.96
N LYS A 76 4.96 9.57 13.97
CA LYS A 76 5.38 9.80 15.37
C LYS A 76 5.20 11.26 15.79
N VAL A 77 3.94 11.68 15.87
CA VAL A 77 3.55 12.92 16.56
C VAL A 77 3.37 12.62 18.04
#